data_AF-A0ABD0PZZ2-F1
#
_entry.id   AF-A0ABD0PZZ2-F1
#
_cell.length_a   1.000
_cell.length_b   1.000
_cell.length_c   1.000
_cell.angle_alpha   90.00
_cell.angle_beta   90.00
_cell.angle_gamma   90.00
#
_symmetry.space_group_name_H-M   'P 1'
#
loop_
_entity.id
_entity.type
_entity.pdbx_description
1 polymer ?
#
loop_
_entity_poly.entity_id
_entity_poly.type
_entity_poly.pdbx_seq_one_letter_code
_entity_poly.pdbx_strand_id
1 'polypeptide(L)'
;LNRPLTLSEKIVYGHLDDPAGQEIVRGRTYLRLRPDRVAMQDATAQMAMLQFISSGLPKVAVPSTIHCDHLIEAQIGGAQDLQRAK
;
A
#
# COMPACT_ATOMS: atom_id res chain seq x y z
N LEU A 1 0.53 10.51 -25.17
CA LEU A 1 0.72 11.89 -24.66
C LEU A 1 1.84 12.54 -25.48
N ASN A 2 1.54 13.53 -26.32
CA ASN A 2 2.53 14.14 -27.23
C ASN A 2 3.39 15.20 -26.52
N ARG A 3 3.98 14.83 -25.38
CA ARG A 3 4.86 15.68 -24.58
C ARG A 3 5.85 14.82 -23.78
N PRO A 4 7.00 15.37 -23.38
CA PRO A 4 7.88 14.69 -22.43
C PRO A 4 7.18 14.36 -21.12
N LEU A 5 7.57 13.23 -20.52
CA LEU A 5 7.06 12.75 -19.24
C LEU A 5 8.13 12.85 -18.16
N THR A 6 7.73 13.29 -16.97
CA THR A 6 8.58 13.20 -15.77
C THR A 6 8.80 11.74 -15.37
N LEU A 7 9.76 11.48 -14.48
CA LEU A 7 9.96 10.13 -13.94
C LEU A 7 8.70 9.61 -13.23
N SER A 8 8.05 10.44 -12.41
CA SER A 8 6.81 10.07 -11.73
C SER A 8 5.69 9.73 -12.71
N GLU A 9 5.56 10.47 -13.81
CA GLU A 9 4.60 10.14 -14.87
C GLU A 9 4.91 8.82 -15.55
N LYS A 10 6.18 8.53 -15.84
CA LYS A 10 6.57 7.24 -16.42
C LYS A 10 6.24 6.08 -15.49
N ILE A 11 6.52 6.21 -14.19
CA ILE A 11 6.22 5.16 -13.20
C ILE A 11 4.71 5.01 -13.03
N VAL A 12 3.98 6.09 -12.76
CA VAL A 12 2.53 6.04 -12.52
C VAL A 12 1.77 5.58 -13.77
N TYR A 13 2.06 6.15 -14.94
CA TYR A 13 1.37 5.77 -16.18
C TYR A 13 1.79 4.39 -16.68
N GLY A 14 2.98 3.91 -16.32
CA GLY A 14 3.43 2.55 -16.60
C GLY A 14 2.64 1.47 -15.85
N HIS A 15 1.93 1.83 -14.76
CA HIS A 15 1.11 0.90 -13.96
C HIS A 15 -0.39 1.12 -14.16
N LEU A 16 -0.80 1.73 -15.28
CA LEU A 16 -2.21 1.84 -15.64
C LEU A 16 -2.80 0.47 -15.97
N ASP A 17 -4.04 0.23 -15.51
CA ASP A 17 -4.80 -0.97 -15.84
C ASP A 17 -5.18 -1.00 -17.34
N ASP A 18 -5.53 0.17 -17.89
CA ASP A 18 -5.82 0.36 -19.31
C ASP A 18 -5.07 1.61 -19.83
N PRO A 19 -3.80 1.47 -20.27
CA PRO A 19 -3.00 2.60 -20.71
C PRO A 19 -3.49 3.24 -22.02
N ALA A 20 -4.28 2.52 -22.84
CA ALA A 20 -4.77 3.01 -24.12
C ALA A 20 -6.09 3.80 -23.97
N GLY A 21 -6.98 3.37 -23.08
CA GLY A 21 -8.29 3.98 -22.85
C GLY A 21 -8.37 4.93 -21.65
N GLN A 22 -7.34 5.02 -20.80
CA GLN A 22 -7.34 5.93 -19.65
C GLN A 22 -7.19 7.40 -20.06
N GLU A 23 -8.13 8.23 -19.61
CA GLU A 23 -7.97 9.69 -19.64
C GLU A 23 -6.95 10.15 -18.59
N ILE A 24 -6.01 11.02 -18.99
CA ILE A 24 -4.91 11.49 -18.13
C ILE A 24 -4.90 13.02 -18.10
N VAL A 25 -5.48 13.60 -17.06
CA VAL A 25 -5.44 15.04 -16.76
C VAL A 25 -4.99 15.25 -15.32
N ARG A 26 -3.80 15.86 -15.16
CA ARG A 26 -3.20 16.13 -13.83
C ARG A 26 -4.17 16.92 -12.95
N GLY A 27 -4.37 16.45 -11.72
CA GLY A 27 -5.24 17.10 -10.73
C GLY A 27 -6.74 17.03 -11.02
N ARG A 28 -7.17 16.25 -12.03
CA ARG A 28 -8.59 16.12 -12.40
C ARG A 28 -9.06 14.67 -12.53
N THR A 29 -8.34 13.84 -13.28
CA THR A 29 -8.78 12.46 -13.56
C THR A 29 -8.33 11.49 -12.48
N TYR A 30 -9.20 10.56 -12.09
CA TYR A 30 -8.81 9.38 -11.31
C TYR A 30 -8.15 8.35 -12.22
N LEU A 31 -6.94 7.91 -11.85
CA LEU A 31 -6.20 6.89 -12.59
C LEU A 31 -6.51 5.50 -12.03
N ARG A 32 -6.87 4.56 -12.90
CA ARG A 32 -7.01 3.15 -12.53
C ARG A 32 -5.65 2.48 -12.63
N LEU A 33 -5.09 2.10 -11.49
CA LEU A 33 -3.73 1.60 -11.37
C LEU A 33 -3.70 0.14 -10.90
N ARG A 34 -2.58 -0.54 -11.19
CA ARG A 34 -2.22 -1.86 -10.68
C ARG A 34 -0.94 -1.75 -9.83
N PRO A 35 -1.05 -1.51 -8.51
CA PRO A 35 0.11 -1.51 -7.63
C PRO A 35 0.76 -2.90 -7.57
N ASP A 36 2.09 -2.94 -7.47
CA ASP A 36 2.83 -4.21 -7.45
C ASP A 36 2.79 -4.94 -6.10
N ARG A 37 2.62 -4.20 -5.00
CA ARG A 37 2.62 -4.74 -3.63
C ARG A 37 1.85 -3.84 -2.67
N VAL A 38 1.47 -4.39 -1.53
CA VAL A 38 0.87 -3.64 -0.41
C VAL A 38 1.72 -3.84 0.84
N ALA A 39 2.02 -2.76 1.55
CA ALA A 39 2.64 -2.82 2.87
C ALA A 39 1.74 -2.11 3.87
N MET A 40 1.52 -2.75 5.01
CA MET A 40 0.76 -2.18 6.13
C MET A 40 1.63 -2.21 7.38
N GLN A 41 1.34 -1.30 8.30
CA GLN A 41 1.91 -1.29 9.64
C GLN A 41 0.84 -1.72 10.65
N ASP A 42 1.23 -2.29 11.79
CA ASP A 42 0.34 -2.92 12.76
C ASP A 42 -0.80 -2.03 13.27
N ALA A 43 -0.58 -0.72 13.45
CA ALA A 43 -1.62 0.20 13.87
C ALA A 43 -2.74 0.41 12.84
N THR A 44 -2.49 0.25 11.54
CA THR A 44 -3.52 0.33 10.48
C THR A 44 -3.88 -1.01 9.85
N ALA A 45 -3.00 -2.00 9.94
CA ALA A 45 -3.17 -3.33 9.36
C ALA A 45 -4.37 -4.04 9.97
N GLN A 46 -4.64 -3.85 11.26
CA GLN A 46 -5.77 -4.47 11.95
C GLN A 46 -7.10 -4.18 11.23
N MET A 47 -7.39 -2.91 10.98
CA MET A 47 -8.66 -2.52 10.34
C MET A 47 -8.69 -2.86 8.85
N ALA A 48 -7.55 -2.78 8.16
CA ALA A 48 -7.44 -3.21 6.77
C ALA A 48 -7.72 -4.72 6.62
N MET A 49 -7.18 -5.55 7.52
CA MET A 49 -7.42 -6.99 7.52
C MET A 49 -8.87 -7.34 7.89
N LEU A 50 -9.51 -6.62 8.81
CA LEU A 50 -10.93 -6.82 9.12
C LEU A 50 -11.82 -6.55 7.89
N GLN A 51 -11.54 -5.48 7.15
CA GLN A 51 -12.25 -5.20 5.90
C GLN A 51 -11.94 -6.26 4.83
N PHE A 52 -10.70 -6.74 4.75
CA PHE A 52 -10.33 -7.82 3.84
C PHE A 52 -11.06 -9.13 4.18
N ILE A 53 -11.17 -9.50 5.47
CA ILE A 53 -11.97 -10.65 5.93
C ILE A 53 -13.43 -10.48 5.51
N SER A 54 -14.00 -9.28 5.67
CA SER A 54 -15.39 -8.98 5.28
C SER A 54 -15.62 -9.10 3.76
N SER A 55 -14.58 -9.01 2.94
CA SER A 55 -14.70 -9.23 1.49
C SER A 55 -14.93 -10.70 1.11
N GLY A 56 -14.64 -11.63 2.03
CA GLY A 56 -14.76 -13.07 1.79
C GLY A 56 -13.71 -13.67 0.83
N LEU A 57 -12.71 -12.89 0.42
CA LEU A 57 -11.64 -13.37 -0.46
C LEU A 57 -10.70 -14.35 0.29
N PRO A 58 -10.31 -15.48 -0.32
CA PRO A 58 -9.52 -16.51 0.36
C PRO A 58 -8.04 -16.14 0.50
N LYS A 59 -7.52 -15.20 -0.31
CA LYS A 59 -6.12 -14.77 -0.28
C LYS A 59 -5.94 -13.40 -0.94
N VAL A 60 -4.84 -12.73 -0.60
CA VAL A 60 -4.43 -11.47 -1.24
C VAL A 60 -4.06 -11.65 -2.72
N ALA A 61 -4.24 -10.61 -3.52
CA ALA A 61 -4.02 -10.64 -4.98
C ALA A 61 -2.58 -10.28 -5.41
N VAL A 62 -1.86 -9.52 -4.58
CA VAL A 62 -0.47 -9.10 -4.80
C VAL A 62 0.34 -9.37 -3.53
N PRO A 63 1.69 -9.40 -3.59
CA PRO A 63 2.52 -9.53 -2.40
C PRO A 63 2.16 -8.46 -1.35
N SER A 64 1.89 -8.93 -0.14
CA SER A 64 1.47 -8.08 0.98
C SER A 64 2.27 -8.37 2.24
N THR A 65 2.72 -7.33 2.94
CA THR A 65 3.44 -7.45 4.22
C THR A 65 2.75 -6.63 5.32
N ILE A 66 2.82 -7.12 6.56
CA ILE A 66 2.49 -6.37 7.77
C ILE A 66 3.78 -6.21 8.57
N HIS A 67 4.08 -4.97 8.96
CA HIS A 67 5.22 -4.62 9.78
C HIS A 67 4.71 -4.27 11.19
N CYS A 68 5.25 -4.92 12.23
CA CYS A 68 4.86 -4.68 13.62
C CYS A 68 5.85 -3.72 14.28
N ASP A 69 5.57 -2.42 14.16
CA ASP A 69 6.51 -1.35 14.51
C ASP A 69 5.88 -0.18 15.28
N HIS A 70 4.55 -0.06 15.36
CA HIS A 70 3.90 1.10 16.01
C HIS A 70 3.46 0.83 17.46
N LEU A 71 3.20 -0.42 17.84
CA LEU A 71 2.54 -0.74 19.12
C LEU A 71 3.52 -1.13 20.25
N ILE A 72 4.83 -1.03 20.01
CA ILE A 72 5.85 -1.30 21.02
C ILE A 72 6.22 0.01 21.71
N GLU A 73 5.70 0.21 22.92
CA GLU A 73 6.06 1.36 23.75
C GLU A 73 7.49 1.22 24.28
N ALA A 74 8.31 2.25 24.06
CA ALA A 74 9.63 2.37 24.66
C ALA A 74 9.52 2.86 26.11
N GLN A 75 10.02 2.07 27.06
CA GLN A 75 9.94 2.39 28.49
C GLN A 75 11.27 2.16 29.21
N ILE A 76 11.82 0.94 29.15
CA ILE A 76 12.99 0.53 29.95
C ILE A 76 14.18 0.08 29.10
N GLY A 77 14.03 0.00 27.78
CA GLY A 77 15.10 -0.33 26.84
C GLY A 77 14.69 -1.40 25.84
N GLY A 78 15.33 -1.38 24.67
CA GLY A 78 14.89 -2.16 23.51
C GLY A 78 14.73 -3.66 23.78
N ALA A 79 15.65 -4.30 24.50
CA ALA A 79 15.56 -5.74 24.76
C ALA A 79 14.35 -6.10 25.66
N GLN A 80 14.15 -5.34 26.73
CA GLN A 80 13.06 -5.55 27.69
C GLN A 80 11.70 -5.16 27.10
N ASP A 81 11.64 -4.03 26.40
CA ASP A 81 10.41 -3.53 25.78
C ASP A 81 9.94 -4.47 24.65
N LEU A 82 10.87 -4.97 23.82
CA LEU A 82 10.57 -5.99 22.81
C LEU A 82 10.14 -7.31 23.43
N GLN A 83 10.74 -7.73 24.56
CA GLN A 83 10.35 -8.96 25.25
C GLN A 83 8.93 -8.85 25.82
N ARG A 84 8.54 -7.67 26.32
CA ARG A 84 7.19 -7.40 26.83
C ARG A 84 6.11 -7.41 25.74
N ALA A 85 6.47 -6.99 24.53
CA ALA A 85 5.55 -6.85 23.40
C ALA A 85 5.38 -8.10 22.53
N LYS A 86 6.17 -9.17 22.77
CA LYS A 86 6.04 -10.47 22.11
C LYS A 86 4.99 -11.34 22.77
#